data_AF-W4RIA5-F1
#
_entry.id   AF-W4RIA5-F1
#
_cell.length_a   1.000
_cell.length_b   1.000
_cell.length_c   1.000
_cell.angle_alpha   90.00
_cell.angle_beta   90.00
_cell.angle_gamma   90.00
#
_symmetry.space_group_name_H-M   'P 1'
#
loop_
_entity.id
_entity.type
_entity.pdbx_description
1 polymer ?
#
loop_
_entity_poly.entity_id
_entity_poly.type
_entity_poly.pdbx_seq_one_letter_code
_entity_poly.pdbx_strand_id
1 'polypeptide(L)' 'MADELHEYSRDRAFKNASIIYDILEKIYKISKTHDIPTYKAANILVEEKIEKIGKIQSKYTG' A
#
# COMPACT_ATOMS: atom_id res chain seq x y z
N MET A 1 -0.12 -22.88 -0.31
CA MET A 1 -1.04 -23.86 0.33
C MET A 1 -1.17 -23.47 1.79
N ALA A 2 -2.41 -23.40 2.31
CA ALA A 2 -2.80 -22.98 3.66
C ALA A 2 -3.03 -21.46 3.91
N ASP A 3 -3.76 -20.76 3.04
CA ASP A 3 -4.47 -19.53 3.47
C ASP A 3 -5.97 -19.56 3.10
N GLU A 4 -6.43 -20.70 2.58
CA GLU A 4 -7.84 -20.97 2.35
C GLU A 4 -8.48 -21.27 3.71
N LEU A 5 -9.26 -20.31 4.21
CA LEU A 5 -9.98 -20.32 5.50
C LEU A 5 -9.14 -20.05 6.76
N HIS A 6 -8.38 -18.95 6.79
CA HIS A 6 -8.29 -18.23 8.05
C HIS A 6 -9.69 -17.75 8.46
N GLU A 7 -10.29 -18.43 9.44
CA GLU A 7 -11.57 -18.11 10.08
C GLU A 7 -11.76 -16.60 10.22
N TYR A 8 -12.93 -16.08 9.83
CA TYR A 8 -13.20 -14.65 9.78
C TYR A 8 -12.80 -13.99 11.10
N SER A 9 -11.73 -13.19 11.05
CA SER A 9 -11.33 -12.35 12.17
C SER A 9 -11.81 -10.95 11.90
N ARG A 10 -12.84 -10.55 12.65
CA ARG A 10 -13.36 -9.19 12.69
C ARG A 10 -12.23 -8.17 12.84
N ASP A 11 -11.27 -8.44 13.71
CA ASP A 11 -10.14 -7.54 13.97
C ASP A 11 -9.23 -7.38 12.74
N ARG A 12 -8.96 -8.47 12.00
CA ARG A 12 -8.21 -8.39 10.74
C ARG A 12 -8.98 -7.58 9.69
N ALA A 13 -10.29 -7.77 9.61
CA ALA A 13 -11.13 -7.01 8.67
C ALA A 13 -11.10 -5.50 8.96
N PHE A 14 -11.27 -5.11 10.23
CA PHE A 14 -11.17 -3.69 10.63
C PHE A 14 -9.77 -3.12 10.43
N LYS A 15 -8.72 -3.89 10.74
CA LYS A 15 -7.34 -3.48 10.48
C LYS A 15 -7.09 -3.21 8.99
N ASN A 16 -7.57 -4.11 8.13
CA ASN A 16 -7.45 -3.93 6.68
C ASN A 16 -8.23 -2.69 6.19
N ALA A 17 -9.43 -2.43 6.73
CA ALA A 17 -10.19 -1.23 6.41
C ALA A 17 -9.45 0.05 6.82
N SER A 18 -8.82 0.07 7.99
CA SER A 18 -7.99 1.20 8.43
C SER A 18 -6.82 1.46 7.49
N ILE A 19 -6.19 0.40 6.96
CA ILE A 19 -5.09 0.55 6.00
C ILE A 19 -5.57 1.22 4.69
N ILE A 20 -6.79 0.94 4.25
CA ILE A 20 -7.35 1.58 3.05
C ILE A 20 -7.48 3.09 3.27
N TYR A 21 -7.93 3.52 4.45
CA TYR A 21 -8.01 4.94 4.79
C TYR A 21 -6.64 5.63 4.69
N ASP A 22 -5.60 5.04 5.29
CA ASP A 22 -4.24 5.60 5.26
C ASP A 22 -3.67 5.68 3.83
N ILE A 23 -4.02 4.72 2.97
CA ILE A 23 -3.63 4.74 1.56
C ILE A 23 -4.30 5.90 0.83
N LEU A 24 -5.61 6.09 1.03
CA LEU A 24 -6.34 7.20 0.41
C LEU A 24 -5.80 8.56 0.86
N GLU A 25 -5.50 8.73 2.15
CA GLU A 25 -4.88 9.95 2.67
C GLU A 25 -3.56 10.28 1.96
N LYS A 26 -2.70 9.27 1.75
CA LYS A 26 -1.44 9.43 0.99
C LYS A 26 -1.70 9.81 -0.46
N ILE A 27 -2.64 9.16 -1.13
CA ILE A 27 -3.00 9.48 -2.53
C ILE A 27 -3.46 10.94 -2.63
N TYR A 28 -4.33 11.39 -1.73
CA TYR A 28 -4.78 12.79 -1.73
C TYR A 28 -3.65 13.77 -1.43
N LYS A 29 -2.74 13.43 -0.53
CA LYS A 29 -1.56 14.27 -0.23
C LYS A 29 -0.66 14.42 -1.46
N ILE A 30 -0.34 13.31 -2.15
CA ILE A 30 0.47 13.32 -3.38
C ILE A 30 -0.25 14.12 -4.48
N SER A 31 -1.53 13.85 -4.69
CA SER A 31 -2.37 14.56 -5.67
C SER A 31 -2.32 16.07 -5.48
N LYS A 32 -2.49 16.56 -4.23
CA LYS A 32 -2.42 17.99 -3.90
C LYS A 32 -1.01 18.57 -4.02
N THR A 33 0.02 17.83 -3.60
CA THR A 33 1.41 18.31 -3.59
C THR A 33 1.96 18.48 -5.01
N HIS A 34 1.60 17.55 -5.91
CA HIS A 34 2.11 17.49 -7.27
C HIS A 34 1.15 18.06 -8.32
N ASP A 35 -0.02 18.53 -7.90
CA ASP A 35 -1.11 19.00 -8.77
C ASP A 35 -1.45 17.99 -9.89
N ILE A 36 -1.70 16.75 -9.49
CA ILE A 36 -2.06 15.64 -10.39
C ILE A 36 -3.37 14.99 -9.96
N PRO A 37 -4.14 14.39 -10.89
CA PRO A 37 -5.32 13.62 -10.54
C PRO A 37 -4.97 12.39 -9.70
N THR A 38 -5.89 11.99 -8.81
CA THR A 38 -5.69 10.92 -7.81
C THR A 38 -5.29 9.58 -8.42
N TYR A 39 -5.76 9.23 -9.62
CA TYR A 39 -5.35 7.99 -10.28
C TYR A 39 -3.86 7.97 -10.64
N LYS A 40 -3.26 9.12 -11.00
CA LYS A 40 -1.81 9.23 -11.24
C LYS A 40 -1.04 9.18 -9.93
N ALA A 41 -1.55 9.86 -8.90
CA ALA A 41 -0.96 9.80 -7.56
C ALA A 41 -0.94 8.37 -6.99
N ALA A 42 -1.97 7.58 -7.27
CA ALA A 42 -2.03 6.17 -6.90
C ALA A 42 -0.93 5.34 -7.60
N ASN A 43 -0.69 5.57 -8.90
CA ASN A 43 0.40 4.90 -9.62
C ASN A 43 1.77 5.22 -9.00
N ILE A 44 2.05 6.50 -8.72
CA ILE A 44 3.30 6.94 -8.07
C ILE A 44 3.48 6.24 -6.72
N LEU A 45 2.43 6.18 -5.90
CA LEU A 45 2.48 5.54 -4.58
C LEU A 45 2.84 4.04 -4.68
N VAL A 46 2.34 3.36 -5.71
CA VAL A 46 2.62 1.93 -5.97
C VAL A 46 4.05 1.74 -6.47
N GLU A 47 4.50 2.57 -7.42
CA GLU A 47 5.87 2.54 -7.96
C GLU A 47 6.90 2.71 -6.82
N GLU A 48 6.73 3.70 -5.95
CA GLU A 48 7.60 3.89 -4.78
C GLU A 48 7.62 2.68 -3.85
N LYS A 49 6.48 2.01 -3.67
CA LYS A 49 6.38 0.82 -2.80
C LYS A 49 7.16 -0.34 -3.40
N ILE A 50 7.05 -0.57 -4.70
CA ILE A 50 7.78 -1.61 -5.43
C ILE A 50 9.28 -1.35 -5.33
N GLU A 51 9.73 -0.11 -5.58
CA GLU A 51 11.14 0.25 -5.45
C GLU A 51 11.68 0.00 -4.03
N LYS A 52 10.93 0.39 -3.00
CA LYS A 52 11.33 0.18 -1.60
C LYS A 52 11.48 -1.31 -1.29
N ILE A 53 10.54 -2.14 -1.72
CA ILE A 53 10.60 -3.60 -1.53
C ILE A 53 11.78 -4.21 -2.31
N GLY A 54 12.00 -3.79 -3.55
CA GLY A 54 13.12 -4.25 -4.37
C GLY A 54 14.48 -3.92 -3.73
N LYS A 55 14.64 -2.71 -3.20
CA LYS A 55 15.85 -2.28 -2.47
C LYS A 55 16.09 -3.09 -1.20
N ILE A 56 15.03 -3.47 -0.49
CA ILE A 56 15.12 -4.33 0.69
C ILE A 56 15.63 -5.71 0.26
N GLN A 57 14.99 -6.36 -0.70
CA GLN A 57 15.37 -7.71 -1.15
C GLN A 57 16.83 -7.78 -1.63
N SER A 58 17.28 -6.80 -2.42
CA SER A 58 18.67 -6.75 -2.90
C SER A 58 19.73 -6.65 -1.79
N LYS A 59 19.39 -6.13 -0.60
CA LYS A 59 20.34 -6.02 0.52
C LYS A 59 20.47 -7.30 1.34
N TYR A 60 19.50 -8.20 1.28
CA TYR A 60 19.51 -9.45 2.04
C TYR A 60 20.15 -10.63 1.28
N THR A 61 20.36 -10.49 -0.03
CA THR A 61 21.01 -11.50 -0.88
C THR A 61 22.48 -11.19 -1.20
N GLY A 62 23.08 -10.19 -0.55
CA GLY A 62 24.49 -9.80 -0.71
C GLY A 62 25.35 -10.19 0.48
#